data_AF-A0A418AIY2-F1
#
_entry.id   AF-A0A418AIY2-F1
#
_cell.length_a   1.000
_cell.length_b   1.000
_cell.length_c   1.000
_cell.angle_alpha   90.00
_cell.angle_beta   90.00
_cell.angle_gamma   90.00
#
_symmetry.space_group_name_H-M   'P 1'
#
loop_
_entity.id
_entity.type
_entity.pdbx_description
1 polymer ?
#
loop_
_entity_poly.entity_id
_entity_poly.type
_entity_poly.pdbx_seq_one_letter_code
_entity_poly.pdbx_strand_id
1 'polypeptide(L)' 'MNGALFTSYVCTLDEQMSTENRKILMLVDNASSHKVDETVTLLNVRVEMLPKNTTAHLQPQDDGIIAAFKAKMKQRQL' A
#
# COMPACT_ATOMS: atom_id res chain seq x y z
N MET A 1 -8.40 -3.88 -6.98
CA MET A 1 -8.01 -4.93 -6.02
C MET A 1 -9.19 -5.20 -5.09
N ASN A 2 -9.46 -6.44 -4.70
CA ASN A 2 -10.47 -6.76 -3.68
C ASN A 2 -9.79 -7.09 -2.34
N GLY A 3 -10.58 -7.21 -1.27
CA GLY A 3 -10.05 -7.47 0.08
C GLY A 3 -9.22 -8.76 0.18
N ALA A 4 -9.69 -9.85 -0.43
CA ALA A 4 -8.97 -11.13 -0.39
C ALA A 4 -7.58 -11.05 -1.04
N LEU A 5 -7.46 -10.39 -2.19
CA LEU A 5 -6.18 -10.17 -2.86
C LEU A 5 -5.27 -9.26 -2.04
N PHE A 6 -5.82 -8.22 -1.42
CA PHE A 6 -5.04 -7.34 -0.55
C PHE A 6 -4.50 -8.10 0.67
N THR A 7 -5.34 -8.86 1.36
CA THR A 7 -4.92 -9.72 2.49
C THR A 7 -3.81 -10.68 2.06
N SER A 8 -3.98 -11.39 0.94
CA SER A 8 -2.95 -12.30 0.43
C SER A 8 -1.63 -11.58 0.17
N TYR A 9 -1.68 -10.40 -0.46
CA TYR A 9 -0.49 -9.59 -0.70
C TYR A 9 0.21 -9.18 0.61
N VAL A 10 -0.54 -8.73 1.62
CA VAL A 10 0.03 -8.31 2.90
C VAL A 10 0.63 -9.48 3.67
N CYS A 11 0.05 -10.68 3.61
CA CYS A 11 0.65 -11.89 4.19
C CYS A 11 2.01 -12.22 3.55
N THR A 12 2.08 -12.20 2.21
CA THR A 12 3.35 -12.42 1.51
C THR A 12 4.39 -11.35 1.86
N LEU A 13 3.96 -10.09 2.00
CA LEU A 13 4.84 -9.01 2.43
C LEU A 13 5.34 -9.23 3.87
N ASP A 14 4.49 -9.72 4.78
CA ASP A 14 4.87 -10.02 6.17
C ASP A 14 5.94 -11.11 6.26
N GLU A 15 5.78 -12.20 5.51
CA GLU A 15 6.78 -13.26 5.38
C GLU A 15 8.12 -12.75 4.83
N GLN A 16 8.05 -11.88 3.83
CA GLN A 16 9.25 -11.24 3.28
C GLN A 16 9.93 -10.36 4.32
N MET A 17 9.18 -9.51 5.04
CA MET A 17 9.74 -8.65 6.08
C MET A 17 10.30 -9.45 7.26
N SER A 18 9.70 -10.60 7.58
CA SER A 18 10.24 -11.55 8.55
C SER A 18 11.60 -12.12 8.09
N THR A 19 11.70 -12.55 6.83
CA THR A 19 12.94 -13.06 6.23
C THR A 19 14.05 -12.00 6.21
N GLU A 20 13.68 -10.75 5.93
CA GLU A 20 14.60 -9.61 5.95
C GLU A 20 14.90 -9.08 7.36
N ASN A 21 14.30 -9.65 8.41
CA ASN A 21 14.38 -9.17 9.80
C ASN A 21 14.00 -7.69 9.96
N ARG A 22 12.91 -7.28 9.30
CA ARG A 22 12.40 -5.91 9.30
C ARG A 22 11.00 -5.85 9.88
N LYS A 23 10.70 -4.73 10.52
CA LYS A 23 9.32 -4.35 10.88
C LYS A 23 8.98 -3.05 10.18
N ILE A 24 7.82 -3.01 9.54
CA ILE A 24 7.40 -1.86 8.75
C ILE A 24 5.98 -1.43 9.11
N LEU A 25 5.73 -0.13 8.92
CA LEU A 25 4.40 0.47 8.92
C LEU A 25 4.00 0.72 7.47
N MET A 26 2.92 0.09 7.04
CA MET A 26 2.33 0.29 5.71
C MET A 26 1.15 1.24 5.82
N LEU A 27 1.30 2.44 5.27
CA LEU A 27 0.23 3.45 5.20
C LEU A 27 -0.58 3.24 3.93
N VAL A 28 -1.90 3.11 4.07
CA VAL A 28 -2.85 2.91 2.95
C VAL A 28 -3.94 3.97 2.95
N ASP A 29 -4.61 4.16 1.81
CA ASP A 29 -5.80 5.03 1.75
C ASP A 29 -7.01 4.33 2.42
N ASN A 30 -8.15 5.03 2.47
CA ASN A 30 -9.38 4.52 3.05
C ASN A 30 -10.21 3.62 2.11
N ALA A 31 -9.62 3.03 1.07
CA ALA A 31 -10.36 2.11 0.20
C ALA A 31 -10.83 0.89 1.01
N SER A 32 -12.10 0.48 0.83
CA SER A 32 -12.67 -0.67 1.54
C SER A 32 -11.93 -1.98 1.24
N SER A 33 -11.28 -2.08 0.08
CA SER A 33 -10.43 -3.19 -0.30
C SER A 33 -9.13 -3.30 0.52
N HIS A 34 -8.73 -2.26 1.25
CA HIS A 34 -7.54 -2.27 2.11
C HIS A 34 -7.82 -2.74 3.54
N LYS A 35 -9.03 -3.23 3.81
CA LYS A 35 -9.30 -3.94 5.06
C LYS A 35 -8.68 -5.31 5.00
N VAL A 36 -7.64 -5.53 5.81
CA VAL A 36 -7.07 -6.87 6.04
C VAL A 36 -8.13 -7.72 6.74
N ASP A 37 -8.20 -8.99 6.38
CA ASP A 37 -9.09 -9.97 7.03
C ASP A 37 -8.76 -10.06 8.52
N GLU A 38 -9.78 -9.97 9.39
CA GLU A 38 -9.63 -9.99 10.85
C GLU A 38 -9.07 -11.32 11.38
N THR A 39 -9.14 -12.39 10.58
CA THR A 39 -8.58 -13.70 10.93
C THR A 39 -7.06 -13.79 10.74
N VAL A 40 -6.45 -12.80 10.07
CA VAL A 40 -5.02 -12.77 9.79
C VAL A 40 -4.25 -12.03 10.87
N THR A 41 -3.17 -12.66 11.36
CA THR A 41 -2.21 -12.04 12.27
C THR A 41 -0.91 -11.76 11.53
N LEU A 42 -0.47 -10.50 11.56
CA LEU A 42 0.78 -10.03 10.96
C LEU A 42 1.78 -9.71 12.06
N LEU A 43 3.04 -10.13 11.93
CA LEU A 43 4.06 -9.97 12.97
C LEU A 43 5.07 -8.86 12.65
N ASN A 44 5.25 -8.55 11.38
CA ASN A 44 6.30 -7.68 10.85
C ASN A 44 5.73 -6.47 10.10
N VAL A 45 4.52 -6.58 9.55
CA VAL A 45 3.81 -5.50 8.86
C VAL A 45 2.64 -5.03 9.70
N ARG A 46 2.64 -3.75 10.05
CA ARG A 46 1.47 -3.07 10.61
C ARG A 46 0.82 -2.25 9.50
N VAL A 47 -0.44 -2.50 9.20
CA VAL A 47 -1.21 -1.72 8.22
C VAL A 47 -2.01 -0.64 8.95
N GLU A 48 -1.89 0.61 8.52
CA GLU A 48 -2.66 1.73 9.06
C GLU A 48 -3.32 2.53 7.92
N MET A 49 -4.60 2.86 8.10
CA MET A 49 -5.33 3.71 7.17
C MET A 49 -5.06 5.17 7.50
N LEU A 50 -4.76 5.97 6.48
CA LEU A 50 -4.67 7.41 6.63
C LEU A 50 -6.03 8.02 7.01
N PRO A 51 -6.08 9.24 7.55
CA PRO A 51 -7.34 9.94 7.76
C PRO A 51 -8.13 10.12 6.46
N LYS A 52 -9.45 10.28 6.57
CA LYS A 52 -10.28 10.55 5.38
C LYS A 52 -9.89 11.91 4.77
N ASN A 53 -9.98 12.00 3.45
CA ASN A 53 -9.73 13.22 2.66
C ASN A 53 -8.31 13.80 2.76
N THR A 54 -7.33 13.05 3.24
CA THR A 54 -5.93 13.51 3.29
C THR A 54 -5.07 12.97 2.16
N THR A 55 -5.63 12.21 1.22
CA THR A 55 -4.87 11.45 0.21
C THR A 55 -3.98 12.35 -0.63
N ALA A 56 -4.51 13.46 -1.14
CA ALA A 56 -3.76 14.39 -1.99
C ALA A 56 -2.58 15.08 -1.30
N HIS A 57 -2.57 15.15 0.04
CA HIS A 57 -1.51 15.82 0.81
C HIS A 57 -0.57 14.87 1.54
N LEU A 58 -1.07 13.72 1.99
CA LEU A 58 -0.30 12.78 2.81
C LEU A 58 0.17 11.56 2.04
N GLN A 59 -0.37 11.26 0.85
CA GLN A 59 0.12 10.14 0.04
C GLN A 59 1.13 10.63 -0.99
N PRO A 60 2.41 10.26 -0.85
CA PRO A 60 3.44 10.61 -1.83
C PRO A 60 3.14 10.07 -3.23
N GLN A 61 2.34 9.00 -3.31
CA GLN A 61 1.90 8.44 -4.59
C GLN A 61 1.09 9.46 -5.40
N ASP A 62 0.11 10.10 -4.77
CA ASP A 62 -0.72 11.13 -5.36
C ASP A 62 0.02 12.48 -5.48
N ASP A 63 0.91 12.78 -4.52
CA ASP A 63 1.68 14.03 -4.46
C ASP A 63 2.90 14.09 -5.42
N GLY A 64 2.90 13.28 -6.47
CA GLY A 64 3.82 13.47 -7.60
C GLY A 64 4.41 12.21 -8.21
N ILE A 65 4.48 11.09 -7.49
CA ILE A 65 5.04 9.84 -8.07
C ILE A 65 4.20 9.38 -9.27
N ILE A 66 2.88 9.35 -9.12
CA ILE A 66 1.97 8.97 -10.23
C ILE A 66 2.08 9.96 -11.39
N ALA A 67 2.15 11.26 -11.09
CA ALA A 67 2.28 12.29 -12.12
C ALA A 67 3.59 12.16 -12.91
N ALA A 68 4.72 11.98 -12.21
CA ALA A 68 6.03 11.77 -12.82
C ALA A 68 6.08 10.50 -13.67
N PHE A 69 5.48 9.41 -13.18
CA PHE A 69 5.38 8.16 -13.94
C PHE A 69 4.58 8.34 -15.24
N LYS A 70 3.40 8.97 -15.17
CA LYS A 70 2.57 9.26 -16.35
C LYS A 70 3.29 10.12 -17.37
N ALA A 71 4.02 11.15 -16.92
CA ALA A 71 4.81 12.01 -17.81
C ALA A 71 5.88 11.21 -18.58
N LYS A 72 6.60 10.31 -17.89
CA LYS A 72 7.61 9.44 -18.52
C LYS A 72 7.00 8.45 -19.50
N MET A 73 5.84 7.88 -19.19
CA MET A 73 5.13 6.99 -20.10
C MET A 73 4.70 7.71 -21.38
N LYS A 74 4.18 8.93 -21.26
CA LYS A 74 3.79 9.75 -22.42
C LYS A 74 4.98 10.08 -23.33
N GLN A 75 6.15 10.36 -22.76
CA GLN A 75 7.39 10.57 -23.53
C GLN A 75 7.84 9.34 -24.32
N ARG A 76 7.51 8.13 -23.87
CA ARG A 76 7.90 6.87 -24.52
C ARG A 76 6.89 6.38 -25.57
N GLN A 77 5.69 6.95 -25.57
CA GLN A 77 4.60 6.61 -26.50
C GLN A 77 4.53 7.56 -27.70
N LEU A 78 5.38 8.58 -27.72
CA LEU A 78 5.68 9.45 -28.87
C LEU A 78 7.06 9.05 -29.42
#